data_AF-A0A945J4N3-F1
#
_entry.id   AF-A0A945J4N3-F1
#
_cell.length_a   1.000
_cell.length_b   1.000
_cell.length_c   1.000
_cell.angle_alpha   90.00
_cell.angle_beta   90.00
_cell.angle_gamma   90.00
#
_symmetry.space_group_name_H-M   'P 1'
#
loop_
_entity.id
_entity.type
_entity.pdbx_description
1 polymer ?
#
loop_
_entity_poly.entity_id
_entity_poly.type
_entity_poly.pdbx_seq_one_letter_code
_entity_poly.pdbx_strand_id
1 'polypeptide(L)'
;TIQLQDVHPPEQVAAAFKDVVSAREDKERMINEAQGYRNAVIPEARGQAAKIIQEAQGYREKNIKTAEGDAKRFVQQYTEYKKAPDITRKRIYLETMEEILPDVKKFVMNNKKGNGVLPILPLGENLLGGKK
;
A
#
# COMPACT_ATOMS: atom_id res chain seq x y z
N THR A 1 12.29 5.20 -73.81
CA THR A 1 11.16 5.19 -72.86
C THR A 1 10.59 3.79 -72.83
N ILE A 2 10.86 3.04 -71.76
CA ILE A 2 10.43 1.63 -71.63
C ILE A 2 9.02 1.67 -71.05
N GLN A 3 8.03 1.25 -71.83
CA GLN A 3 6.65 1.11 -71.38
C GLN A 3 6.57 -0.17 -70.54
N LEU A 4 6.23 -0.03 -69.25
CA LEU A 4 5.90 -1.18 -68.42
C LEU A 4 4.64 -1.82 -69.01
N GLN A 5 4.76 -3.05 -69.49
CA GLN A 5 3.63 -3.89 -69.82
C GLN A 5 3.01 -4.35 -68.49
N ASP A 6 1.88 -3.77 -68.10
CA ASP A 6 1.14 -4.19 -66.91
C ASP A 6 0.60 -5.61 -67.15
N VAL A 7 1.22 -6.59 -66.49
CA VAL A 7 0.90 -8.00 -66.68
C VAL A 7 -0.21 -8.36 -65.70
N HIS A 8 -1.46 -8.17 -66.10
CA HIS A 8 -2.61 -8.63 -65.33
C HIS A 8 -2.71 -10.17 -65.39
N PRO A 9 -2.83 -10.87 -64.25
CA PRO A 9 -3.06 -12.31 -64.23
C PRO A 9 -4.39 -12.67 -64.91
N PRO A 10 -4.46 -13.75 -65.71
CA PRO A 10 -5.72 -14.19 -66.29
C PRO A 10 -6.73 -14.56 -65.19
N GLU A 11 -8.02 -14.26 -65.40
CA GLU A 11 -9.07 -14.36 -64.36
C GLU A 11 -9.14 -15.73 -63.66
N GLN A 12 -8.71 -16.78 -64.35
CA GLN A 12 -8.70 -18.17 -63.87
C GLN A 12 -7.71 -18.43 -62.71
N VAL A 13 -6.62 -17.66 -62.60
CA VAL A 13 -5.60 -17.83 -61.54
C VAL A 13 -5.53 -16.67 -60.55
N ALA A 14 -6.16 -15.54 -60.86
CA ALA A 14 -6.15 -14.35 -60.02
C ALA A 14 -6.65 -14.61 -58.58
N ALA A 15 -7.66 -15.46 -58.42
CA ALA A 15 -8.18 -15.84 -57.10
C ALA A 15 -7.15 -16.58 -56.24
N ALA A 16 -6.48 -17.61 -56.81
CA ALA A 16 -5.45 -18.37 -56.10
C ALA A 16 -4.23 -17.52 -55.72
N PHE A 17 -3.83 -16.57 -56.57
CA PHE A 17 -2.76 -15.63 -56.24
C PHE A 17 -3.17 -14.67 -55.12
N LYS A 18 -4.42 -14.17 -55.13
CA LYS A 18 -4.96 -13.32 -54.07
C LYS A 18 -4.98 -14.05 -52.72
N ASP A 19 -5.36 -15.31 -52.71
CA ASP A 19 -5.40 -16.13 -51.50
C ASP A 19 -4.00 -16.39 -50.91
N VAL A 20 -2.99 -16.62 -51.77
CA VAL A 20 -1.60 -16.78 -51.31
C VAL A 20 -1.05 -15.48 -50.71
N VAL A 21 -1.40 -14.33 -51.29
CA VAL A 21 -1.01 -13.02 -50.75
C VAL A 21 -1.71 -12.75 -49.42
N SER A 22 -3.02 -12.96 -49.33
CA SER A 22 -3.76 -12.75 -48.08
C SER A 22 -3.25 -13.67 -46.96
N ALA A 23 -2.97 -14.94 -47.27
CA ALA A 23 -2.41 -15.88 -46.30
C ALA A 23 -1.01 -15.47 -45.81
N ARG A 24 -0.20 -14.83 -46.66
CA ARG A 24 1.10 -14.28 -46.26
C ARG A 24 0.94 -13.06 -45.35
N GLU A 25 0.03 -12.14 -45.69
CA GLU A 25 -0.27 -10.97 -44.86
C GLU A 25 -0.83 -11.39 -43.49
N ASP A 26 -1.74 -12.36 -43.45
CA ASP A 26 -2.28 -12.91 -42.21
C ASP A 26 -1.17 -13.54 -41.35
N LYS A 27 -0.27 -14.30 -41.97
CA LYS A 27 0.90 -14.87 -41.27
C LYS A 27 1.78 -13.78 -40.67
N GLU A 28 2.10 -12.74 -41.44
CA GLU A 28 2.92 -11.62 -40.96
C GLU A 28 2.22 -10.86 -39.83
N ARG A 29 0.91 -10.62 -39.94
CA ARG A 29 0.10 -10.04 -38.87
C ARG A 29 0.19 -10.87 -37.59
N MET A 30 -0.04 -12.19 -37.67
CA MET A 30 0.04 -13.07 -36.50
C MET A 30 1.43 -13.11 -35.87
N ILE A 31 2.50 -13.08 -36.68
CA ILE A 31 3.88 -13.01 -36.17
C ILE A 31 4.10 -11.70 -35.43
N ASN A 32 3.67 -10.57 -36.00
CA ASN A 32 3.82 -9.25 -35.38
C ASN A 32 3.03 -9.14 -34.08
N GLU A 33 1.81 -9.65 -34.04
CA GLU A 33 0.98 -9.71 -32.83
C GLU A 33 1.63 -10.58 -31.75
N ALA A 34 2.14 -11.76 -32.10
CA ALA A 34 2.83 -12.64 -31.15
C ALA A 34 4.13 -12.02 -30.62
N GLN A 35 4.89 -11.33 -31.47
CA GLN A 35 6.06 -10.57 -31.07
C GLN A 35 5.69 -9.41 -30.13
N GLY A 36 4.63 -8.66 -30.46
CA GLY A 36 4.08 -7.61 -29.61
C GLY A 36 3.66 -8.13 -28.24
N TYR A 37 2.92 -9.23 -28.20
CA TYR A 37 2.51 -9.90 -26.96
C TYR A 37 3.72 -10.34 -26.12
N ARG A 38 4.71 -10.98 -26.75
CA ARG A 38 5.96 -11.38 -26.06
C ARG A 38 6.72 -10.18 -25.50
N ASN A 39 6.79 -9.10 -26.28
CA ASN A 39 7.47 -7.86 -25.90
C ASN A 39 6.72 -7.09 -24.82
N ALA A 40 5.42 -7.34 -24.60
CA ALA A 40 4.66 -6.79 -23.49
C ALA A 40 4.80 -7.67 -22.23
N VAL A 41 4.54 -8.97 -22.34
CA VAL A 41 4.43 -9.87 -21.18
C VAL A 41 5.77 -10.11 -20.50
N ILE A 42 6.86 -10.31 -21.25
CA ILE A 42 8.17 -10.61 -20.63
C ILE A 42 8.68 -9.43 -19.79
N PRO A 43 8.72 -8.18 -20.29
CA PRO A 43 9.13 -7.04 -19.49
C PRO A 43 8.19 -6.77 -18.31
N GLU A 44 6.89 -6.93 -18.49
CA GLU A 44 5.92 -6.76 -17.40
C GLU A 44 6.17 -7.77 -16.27
N ALA A 45 6.29 -9.05 -16.59
CA ALA A 45 6.58 -10.10 -15.61
C ALA A 45 7.93 -9.87 -14.90
N ARG A 46 8.96 -9.42 -15.63
CA ARG A 46 10.25 -9.03 -15.03
C ARG A 46 10.11 -7.83 -14.10
N GLY A 47 9.33 -6.82 -14.48
CA GLY A 47 9.05 -5.66 -13.64
C GLY A 47 8.31 -6.03 -12.37
N GLN A 48 7.31 -6.91 -12.46
CA GLN A 48 6.58 -7.43 -11.30
C GLN A 48 7.50 -8.24 -10.37
N ALA A 49 8.34 -9.11 -10.92
CA ALA A 49 9.32 -9.88 -10.15
C ALA A 49 10.32 -8.95 -9.42
N ALA A 50 10.86 -7.95 -10.12
CA ALA A 50 11.76 -6.97 -9.53
C ALA A 50 11.07 -6.17 -8.42
N LYS A 51 9.80 -5.76 -8.63
CA LYS A 51 9.00 -5.06 -7.62
C LYS A 51 8.85 -5.91 -6.35
N ILE A 52 8.48 -7.18 -6.46
CA ILE A 52 8.34 -8.09 -5.31
C ILE A 52 9.66 -8.21 -4.54
N ILE A 53 10.79 -8.36 -5.25
CA ILE A 53 12.10 -8.45 -4.61
C ILE A 53 12.45 -7.15 -3.87
N GLN A 54 12.21 -5.99 -4.50
CA GLN A 54 12.49 -4.69 -3.89
C GLN A 54 11.59 -4.43 -2.67
N GLU A 55 10.31 -4.78 -2.74
CA GLU A 55 9.39 -4.68 -1.61
C GLU A 55 9.83 -5.57 -0.45
N ALA A 56 10.25 -6.81 -0.73
CA ALA A 56 10.76 -7.74 0.28
C ALA A 56 12.07 -7.23 0.92
N GLN A 57 12.99 -6.66 0.12
CA GLN A 57 14.22 -6.04 0.61
C GLN A 57 13.90 -4.81 1.49
N GLY A 58 13.00 -3.95 1.04
CA GLY A 58 12.55 -2.77 1.79
C GLY A 58 11.89 -3.15 3.11
N TYR A 59 11.04 -4.19 3.12
CA TYR A 59 10.42 -4.71 4.33
C TYR A 59 11.44 -5.27 5.32
N ARG A 60 12.42 -6.04 4.81
CA ARG A 60 13.53 -6.55 5.64
C ARG A 60 14.31 -5.41 6.28
N GLU A 61 14.71 -4.42 5.48
CA GLU A 61 15.50 -3.28 5.98
C GLU A 61 14.70 -2.45 6.99
N LYS A 62 13.42 -2.20 6.70
CA LYS A 62 12.50 -1.53 7.64
C LYS A 62 12.48 -2.25 8.98
N ASN A 63 12.29 -3.57 8.99
CA ASN A 63 12.23 -4.33 10.23
C ASN A 63 13.54 -4.26 11.02
N ILE A 64 14.70 -4.37 10.34
CA ILE A 64 16.01 -4.24 10.97
C ILE A 64 16.16 -2.84 11.57
N LYS A 65 15.86 -1.78 10.82
CA LYS A 65 15.98 -0.40 11.27
C LYS A 65 15.05 -0.05 12.41
N THR A 66 13.81 -0.54 12.37
CA THR A 66 12.86 -0.41 13.49
C THR A 66 13.41 -1.09 14.74
N ALA A 67 13.88 -2.34 14.63
CA ALA A 67 14.46 -3.06 15.76
C ALA A 67 15.72 -2.36 16.33
N GLU A 68 16.61 -1.87 15.47
CA GLU A 68 17.78 -1.07 15.88
C GLU A 68 17.37 0.23 16.59
N GLY A 69 16.35 0.92 16.09
CA GLY A 69 15.81 2.14 16.67
C GLY A 69 15.19 1.90 18.04
N ASP A 70 14.36 0.87 18.16
CA ASP A 70 13.74 0.48 19.43
C ASP A 70 14.78 0.06 20.46
N ALA A 71 15.80 -0.70 20.06
CA ALA A 71 16.91 -1.08 20.93
C ALA A 71 17.68 0.16 21.42
N LYS A 72 17.99 1.10 20.52
CA LYS A 72 18.66 2.37 20.90
C LYS A 72 17.80 3.20 21.86
N ARG A 73 16.50 3.34 21.58
CA ARG A 73 15.55 4.03 22.46
C ARG A 73 15.52 3.39 23.84
N PHE A 74 15.45 2.05 23.90
CA PHE A 74 15.45 1.32 25.16
C PHE A 74 16.74 1.56 25.96
N VAL A 75 17.91 1.49 25.31
CA VAL A 75 19.20 1.74 25.97
C VAL A 75 19.25 3.18 26.51
N GLN A 76 18.83 4.17 25.72
CA GLN A 76 18.76 5.57 26.18
C GLN A 76 17.84 5.71 27.39
N GLN A 77 16.62 5.16 27.33
CA GLN A 77 15.68 5.19 28.44
C GLN A 77 16.25 4.49 29.69
N TYR A 78 16.93 3.36 29.53
CA TYR A 78 17.56 2.64 30.62
C TYR A 78 18.69 3.46 31.26
N THR A 79 19.50 4.16 30.46
CA THR A 79 20.55 5.03 31.00
C THR A 79 20.00 6.18 31.83
N GLU A 80 18.90 6.80 31.40
CA GLU A 80 18.22 7.86 32.18
C GLU A 80 17.50 7.29 33.41
N TYR A 81 16.87 6.13 33.28
CA TYR A 81 16.26 5.42 34.39
C TYR A 81 17.28 5.08 35.48
N LYS A 82 18.49 4.63 35.11
CA LYS A 82 19.57 4.34 36.06
C LYS A 82 20.01 5.59 36.85
N LYS A 83 19.92 6.79 36.25
CA LYS A 83 20.26 8.05 36.94
C LYS A 83 19.20 8.46 37.97
N ALA A 84 17.92 8.29 37.65
CA ALA A 84 16.81 8.72 38.51
C ALA A 84 15.59 7.77 38.42
N PRO A 85 15.62 6.61 39.10
CA PRO A 85 14.60 5.57 38.94
C PRO A 85 13.21 6.00 39.43
N ASP A 86 13.13 6.73 40.55
CA ASP A 86 11.84 7.09 41.16
C ASP A 86 11.08 8.14 40.34
N ILE A 87 11.79 9.08 39.71
CA ILE A 87 11.18 10.12 38.87
C ILE A 87 10.70 9.51 37.55
N THR A 88 11.50 8.63 36.93
CA THR A 88 11.13 7.97 35.68
C THR A 88 9.92 7.05 35.85
N ARG A 89 9.82 6.31 36.95
CA ARG A 89 8.62 5.49 37.25
C ARG A 89 7.37 6.35 37.40
N LYS A 90 7.46 7.44 38.16
CA LYS A 90 6.33 8.37 38.35
C LYS A 90 5.91 9.02 37.04
N ARG A 91 6.87 9.44 36.19
CA ARG A 91 6.57 9.98 34.86
C ARG A 91 5.82 8.98 34.00
N ILE A 92 6.32 7.75 33.85
CA ILE A 92 5.66 6.71 33.04
C ILE A 92 4.24 6.44 33.56
N TYR A 93 4.05 6.40 34.88
CA TYR A 93 2.73 6.22 35.48
C TYR A 93 1.77 7.38 35.15
N LEU A 94 2.24 8.62 35.21
CA LEU A 94 1.41 9.79 34.89
C LEU A 94 1.10 9.88 33.40
N GLU A 95 2.07 9.63 32.52
CA GLU A 95 1.89 9.61 31.06
C GLU A 95 0.89 8.52 30.64
N THR A 96 1.05 7.30 31.17
CA THR A 96 0.08 6.22 30.89
C THR A 96 -1.30 6.57 31.41
N MET A 97 -1.43 7.12 32.62
CA MET A 97 -2.73 7.57 33.12
C MET A 97 -3.33 8.68 32.25
N GLU A 98 -2.54 9.62 31.75
CA GLU A 98 -3.00 10.66 30.82
C GLU A 98 -3.51 10.08 29.50
N GLU A 99 -2.88 9.03 28.98
CA GLU A 99 -3.32 8.36 27.75
C GLU A 99 -4.61 7.54 27.95
N ILE A 100 -4.74 6.85 29.09
CA ILE A 100 -5.86 5.91 29.33
C ILE A 100 -7.10 6.65 29.87
N LEU A 101 -6.93 7.69 30.69
CA LEU A 101 -8.04 8.38 31.37
C LEU A 101 -9.13 8.96 30.45
N PRO A 102 -8.84 9.50 29.24
CA PRO A 102 -9.85 9.98 28.30
C PRO A 102 -10.82 8.89 27.83
N ASP A 103 -10.34 7.66 27.66
CA ASP A 103 -11.12 6.55 27.12
C ASP A 103 -11.94 5.80 28.19
N VAL A 104 -11.67 6.05 29.48
CA VAL A 104 -12.33 5.34 30.59
C VAL A 104 -13.63 6.04 30.98
N LYS A 105 -14.75 5.32 30.84
CA LYS A 105 -16.05 5.74 31.40
C LYS A 105 -15.98 5.71 32.93
N LYS A 106 -15.83 6.88 33.54
CA LYS A 106 -15.77 7.06 34.99
C LYS A 106 -17.17 6.93 35.61
N PHE A 107 -17.36 5.97 36.50
CA PHE A 107 -18.57 5.85 37.34
C PHE A 107 -18.23 6.28 38.76
N VAL A 108 -18.81 7.39 39.23
CA VAL A 108 -18.64 7.86 40.62
C VAL A 108 -19.82 7.34 41.45
N MET A 109 -19.58 6.31 42.27
CA MET A 109 -20.56 5.84 43.26
C MET A 109 -20.35 6.56 44.58
N ASN A 110 -21.35 7.34 45.01
CA ASN A 110 -21.38 7.92 46.35
C ASN A 110 -21.79 6.84 47.34
N ASN A 111 -20.88 6.48 48.25
CA ASN A 111 -21.11 5.42 49.24
C ASN A 111 -21.94 5.94 50.44
N LYS A 112 -23.05 6.64 50.17
CA LYS A 112 -24.10 6.90 51.13
C LYS A 112 -25.33 6.12 50.67
N LYS A 113 -25.68 5.10 51.48
CA LYS A 113 -26.90 4.29 51.35
C LYS A 113 -28.09 5.17 50.95
N GLY A 114 -28.64 4.91 49.76
CA GLY A 114 -29.94 5.44 49.34
C GLY A 114 -29.87 6.41 48.16
N ASN A 115 -30.33 5.92 47.02
CA ASN A 115 -30.76 6.64 45.82
C ASN A 115 -29.73 7.33 44.94
N GLY A 116 -29.67 6.83 43.70
CA GLY A 116 -29.26 7.59 42.53
C GLY A 116 -27.88 7.22 42.04
N VAL A 117 -27.79 6.18 41.20
CA VAL A 117 -26.76 6.19 40.15
C VAL A 117 -27.09 7.41 39.30
N LEU A 118 -26.39 8.52 39.50
CA LEU A 118 -26.38 9.61 38.54
C LEU A 118 -25.45 9.14 37.43
N PRO A 119 -25.95 8.69 36.26
CA PRO A 119 -25.09 8.61 35.09
C PRO A 119 -24.60 10.02 34.84
N ILE A 120 -23.31 10.26 35.13
CA ILE A 120 -22.63 11.44 34.65
C ILE A 120 -22.68 11.33 33.13
N LEU A 121 -23.61 12.08 32.55
CA LEU A 121 -23.74 12.25 31.11
C LEU A 121 -22.35 12.69 30.63
N PRO A 122 -21.71 11.98 29.69
CA PRO A 122 -20.48 12.46 29.10
C PRO A 122 -20.84 13.75 28.37
N LEU A 123 -20.49 14.89 28.96
CA LEU A 123 -20.52 16.18 28.28
C LEU A 123 -19.41 16.11 27.25
N GLY A 124 -19.74 15.52 26.10
CA GLY A 124 -18.91 15.58 24.92
C GLY A 124 -18.60 17.03 24.59
N GLU A 125 -17.39 17.25 24.11
CA GLU A 125 -16.75 18.51 23.75
C GLU A 125 -17.49 19.34 22.68
N ASN A 126 -18.69 18.90 22.25
CA ASN A 126 -19.49 19.50 21.17
C ASN A 126 -20.70 20.32 21.63
N LEU A 127 -20.78 20.75 22.90
CA LEU A 127 -21.86 21.63 23.39
C LEU A 127 -21.44 23.08 23.67
N LEU A 128 -20.26 23.51 23.22
CA LEU A 128 -19.97 24.93 23.04
C LEU A 128 -20.37 25.39 21.62
N GLY A 129 -21.62 25.09 21.26
CA GLY A 129 -22.35 25.75 20.18
C GLY A 129 -22.77 27.15 20.63
N GLY A 130 -21.81 28.03 20.89
CA GLY A 130 -22.03 29.46 20.92
C GLY A 130 -21.95 29.99 19.50
N LYS A 131 -23.10 30.24 18.85
CA LYS A 131 -23.13 31.19 17.75
C LYS A 131 -22.64 32.54 18.29
N LYS A 132 -21.44 32.96 17.90
CA LYS A 132 -21.12 34.29 17.36
C LYS A 132 -19.92 34.16 16.44
#